data_AF-A0A227J811-F1
#
_entry.id   AF-A0A227J811-F1
#
_cell.length_a   1.000
_cell.length_b   1.000
_cell.length_c   1.000
_cell.angle_alpha   90.00
_cell.angle_beta   90.00
_cell.angle_gamma   90.00
#
_symmetry.space_group_name_H-M   'P 1'
#
loop_
_entity.id
_entity.type
_entity.pdbx_description
1 polymer ?
#
loop_
_entity_poly.entity_id
_entity_poly.type
_entity_poly.pdbx_seq_one_letter_code
_entity_poly.pdbx_strand_id
1 'polypeptide(L)'
;KAKDYVSYLDSQHLVEAANSKADSIIAKAQQAYETEKQRGYQDGLEQAKIENAQAMVATLARCNEYYLQVEHKMTNVVLDAVRKIIDTFDDVDTTISVVREALQLVSNQKQVILHVHPEQVVDVREKVAGVLSDFP
;
A
#
# COMPACT_ATOMS: atom_id res chain seq x y z
N LYS A 1 -39.41 62.43 54.92
CA LYS A 1 -40.29 61.26 55.19
C LYS A 1 -40.98 60.73 53.93
N ALA A 2 -41.88 61.45 53.26
CA ALA A 2 -42.50 60.95 52.01
C ALA A 2 -41.51 60.84 50.82
N LYS A 3 -40.61 61.82 50.67
CA LYS A 3 -39.60 61.86 49.59
C LYS A 3 -38.55 60.75 49.70
N ASP A 4 -38.11 60.44 50.92
CA ASP A 4 -37.11 59.39 51.19
C ASP A 4 -37.66 57.99 50.92
N TYR A 5 -38.95 57.77 51.19
CA TYR A 5 -39.62 56.50 50.93
C TYR A 5 -39.76 56.21 49.42
N VAL A 6 -40.06 57.24 48.62
CA VAL A 6 -40.12 57.12 47.15
C VAL A 6 -38.74 56.84 46.57
N SER A 7 -37.70 57.51 47.05
CA SER A 7 -36.31 57.26 46.60
C SER A 7 -35.80 55.85 46.95
N TYR A 8 -36.26 55.29 48.08
CA TYR A 8 -35.90 53.93 48.49
C TYR A 8 -36.57 52.87 47.61
N LEU A 9 -37.88 53.02 47.32
CA LEU A 9 -38.62 52.15 46.41
C LEU A 9 -38.02 52.15 45.00
N ASP A 10 -37.63 53.31 44.49
CA ASP A 10 -37.03 53.45 43.14
C ASP A 10 -35.65 52.76 43.06
N SER A 11 -34.87 52.84 44.14
CA SER A 11 -33.59 52.13 44.26
C SER A 11 -33.78 50.61 44.31
N GLN A 12 -34.84 50.15 44.97
CA GLN A 12 -35.16 48.72 45.08
C GLN A 12 -35.58 48.14 43.72
N HIS A 13 -36.39 48.89 42.95
CA HIS A 13 -36.74 48.54 41.57
C HIS A 13 -35.54 48.49 40.63
N LEU A 14 -34.56 49.41 40.78
CA LEU A 14 -33.32 49.39 40.00
C LEU A 14 -32.49 48.13 40.27
N VAL A 15 -32.37 47.70 41.53
CA VAL A 15 -31.63 46.49 41.91
C VAL A 15 -32.34 45.24 41.40
N GLU A 16 -33.67 45.16 41.50
CA GLU A 16 -34.45 44.05 40.92
C GLU A 16 -34.29 43.96 39.40
N ALA A 17 -34.36 45.10 38.70
CA ALA A 17 -34.16 45.14 37.26
C ALA A 17 -32.73 44.71 36.87
N ALA A 18 -31.71 45.11 37.64
CA ALA A 18 -30.32 44.70 37.43
C ALA A 18 -30.12 43.19 37.64
N ASN A 19 -30.70 42.63 38.71
CA ASN A 19 -30.64 41.19 38.99
C ASN A 19 -31.36 40.38 37.90
N SER A 20 -32.57 40.78 37.52
CA SER A 20 -33.31 40.13 36.42
C SER A 20 -32.52 40.18 35.10
N LYS A 21 -31.84 41.30 34.83
CA LYS A 21 -30.98 41.41 33.65
C LYS A 21 -29.78 40.48 33.73
N ALA A 22 -29.11 40.41 34.88
CA ALA A 22 -27.98 39.52 35.11
C ALA A 22 -28.38 38.04 34.92
N ASP A 23 -29.51 37.62 35.50
CA ASP A 23 -30.05 36.28 35.33
C ASP A 23 -30.33 35.97 33.86
N SER A 24 -30.89 36.94 33.12
CA SER A 24 -31.14 36.78 31.68
C SER A 24 -29.85 36.62 30.87
N ILE A 25 -28.77 37.28 31.27
CA ILE A 25 -27.46 37.19 30.60
C ILE A 25 -26.86 35.81 30.87
N ILE A 26 -26.89 35.35 32.12
CA ILE A 26 -26.38 34.03 32.51
C ILE A 26 -27.12 32.93 31.76
N ALA A 27 -28.46 32.98 31.73
CA ALA A 27 -29.27 32.00 31.02
C ALA A 27 -28.95 31.96 29.52
N LYS A 28 -28.81 33.12 28.88
CA LYS A 28 -28.43 33.22 27.46
C LYS A 28 -27.02 32.68 27.20
N ALA A 29 -26.07 32.98 28.10
CA ALA A 29 -24.70 32.50 27.99
C ALA A 29 -24.63 30.98 28.09
N GLN A 30 -25.37 30.36 29.03
CA GLN A 30 -25.46 28.91 29.15
C GLN A 30 -26.11 28.26 27.92
N GLN A 31 -27.19 28.84 27.40
CA GLN A 31 -27.83 28.35 26.20
C GLN A 31 -26.91 28.41 24.98
N ALA A 32 -26.18 29.52 24.80
CA ALA A 32 -25.21 29.68 23.73
C ALA A 32 -24.06 28.67 23.88
N TYR A 33 -23.55 28.48 25.09
CA TYR A 33 -22.50 27.50 25.38
C TYR A 33 -22.91 26.07 25.02
N GLU A 34 -24.08 25.62 25.46
CA GLU A 34 -24.54 24.25 25.14
C GLU A 34 -24.81 24.07 23.65
N THR A 35 -25.29 25.11 22.96
CA THR A 35 -25.52 25.08 21.51
C THR A 35 -24.20 24.95 20.75
N GLU A 36 -23.21 25.78 21.07
CA GLU A 36 -21.89 25.72 20.41
C GLU A 36 -21.12 24.45 20.77
N LYS A 37 -21.28 23.92 21.99
CA LYS A 37 -20.72 22.63 22.39
C LYS A 37 -21.28 21.48 21.55
N GLN A 38 -22.60 21.45 21.35
CA GLN A 38 -23.24 20.43 20.51
C GLN A 38 -22.80 20.55 19.05
N ARG A 39 -22.74 21.78 18.53
CA ARG A 39 -22.25 22.06 17.17
C ARG A 39 -20.81 21.60 16.99
N GLY A 40 -19.90 22.03 17.87
CA GLY A 40 -18.49 21.65 17.80
C GLY A 40 -18.27 20.14 17.92
N TYR A 41 -19.10 19.44 18.71
CA TYR A 41 -19.08 17.98 18.78
C TYR A 41 -19.49 17.33 17.44
N GLN A 42 -20.55 17.82 16.81
CA GLN A 42 -21.01 17.30 15.51
C GLN A 42 -19.99 17.57 14.40
N ASP A 43 -19.48 18.80 14.32
CA ASP A 43 -18.46 19.21 13.35
C ASP A 43 -17.19 18.36 13.53
N GLY A 44 -16.73 18.16 14.77
CA GLY A 44 -15.58 17.32 15.09
C GLY A 44 -15.79 15.85 14.73
N LEU A 45 -17.00 15.32 14.91
CA LEU A 45 -17.33 13.94 14.58
C LEU A 45 -17.40 13.71 13.07
N GLU A 46 -17.89 14.68 12.30
CA GLU A 46 -17.87 14.63 10.84
C GLU A 46 -16.44 14.73 10.29
N GLN A 47 -15.64 15.67 10.81
CA GLN A 47 -14.24 15.81 10.45
C GLN A 47 -13.44 14.53 10.75
N ALA A 48 -13.62 13.95 11.94
CA ALA A 48 -12.95 12.71 12.31
C ALA A 48 -13.33 11.52 11.42
N LYS A 49 -14.57 11.46 10.91
CA LYS A 49 -14.97 10.43 9.94
C LYS A 49 -14.20 10.56 8.63
N ILE A 50 -14.06 11.78 8.13
CA ILE A 50 -13.32 12.06 6.89
C ILE A 50 -11.84 11.70 7.06
N GLU A 51 -11.21 12.15 8.15
CA GLU A 51 -9.81 11.86 8.45
C GLU A 51 -9.55 10.36 8.60
N ASN A 52 -10.43 9.64 9.29
CA ASN A 52 -10.32 8.19 9.42
C ASN A 52 -10.45 7.48 8.06
N ALA A 53 -11.40 7.90 7.22
CA ALA A 53 -11.54 7.32 5.88
C ALA A 53 -10.28 7.57 5.03
N GLN A 54 -9.70 8.77 5.09
CA GLN A 54 -8.44 9.08 4.42
C GLN A 54 -7.28 8.23 4.94
N ALA A 55 -7.16 8.06 6.26
CA ALA A 55 -6.13 7.22 6.88
C ALA A 55 -6.26 5.75 6.48
N MET A 56 -7.49 5.24 6.38
CA MET A 56 -7.77 3.88 5.90
C MET A 56 -7.33 3.70 4.45
N VAL A 57 -7.73 4.62 3.55
CA VAL A 57 -7.36 4.57 2.12
C VAL A 57 -5.84 4.65 1.95
N ALA A 58 -5.17 5.57 2.66
CA ALA A 58 -3.72 5.70 2.62
C ALA A 58 -3.02 4.42 3.12
N THR A 59 -3.57 3.78 4.15
CA THR A 59 -3.02 2.51 4.66
C THR A 59 -3.21 1.37 3.67
N LEU A 60 -4.38 1.27 3.04
CA LEU A 60 -4.63 0.27 2.01
C LEU A 60 -3.67 0.42 0.82
N ALA A 61 -3.43 1.65 0.37
CA ALA A 61 -2.48 1.95 -0.69
C ALA A 61 -1.05 1.50 -0.33
N ARG A 62 -0.60 1.79 0.90
CA ARG A 62 0.72 1.33 1.40
C ARG A 62 0.82 -0.19 1.45
N CYS A 63 -0.24 -0.88 1.88
CA CYS A 63 -0.28 -2.34 1.89
C CYS A 63 -0.17 -2.91 0.48
N ASN A 64 -0.90 -2.34 -0.49
CA ASN A 64 -0.85 -2.79 -1.88
C ASN A 64 0.55 -2.62 -2.49
N GLU A 65 1.17 -1.46 -2.28
CA GLU A 65 2.54 -1.19 -2.71
C GLU A 65 3.53 -2.21 -2.10
N TYR A 66 3.39 -2.50 -0.80
CA TYR A 66 4.21 -3.51 -0.14
C TYR A 66 4.05 -4.90 -0.77
N TYR A 67 2.82 -5.32 -1.09
CA TYR A 67 2.59 -6.61 -1.75
C TYR A 67 3.24 -6.71 -3.12
N LEU A 68 3.13 -5.67 -3.95
CA LEU A 68 3.78 -5.62 -5.26
C LEU A 68 5.31 -5.72 -5.15
N GLN A 69 5.91 -5.03 -4.16
CA GLN A 69 7.34 -5.11 -3.92
C GLN A 69 7.79 -6.50 -3.46
N VAL A 70 6.99 -7.16 -2.61
CA VAL A 70 7.28 -8.53 -2.16
C VAL A 70 7.17 -9.51 -3.32
N GLU A 71 6.14 -9.38 -4.17
CA GLU A 71 5.97 -10.21 -5.36
C GLU A 71 7.20 -10.15 -6.28
N HIS A 72 7.64 -8.93 -6.63
CA HIS A 72 8.85 -8.74 -7.44
C HIS A 72 10.10 -9.36 -6.81
N LYS A 73 10.28 -9.22 -5.49
CA LYS A 73 11.40 -9.84 -4.77
C LYS A 73 11.31 -11.36 -4.84
N MET A 74 10.13 -11.95 -4.66
CA MET A 74 9.93 -13.40 -4.72
C MET A 74 10.23 -13.95 -6.12
N THR A 75 9.79 -13.29 -7.18
CA THR A 75 10.12 -13.71 -8.56
C THR A 75 11.63 -13.72 -8.80
N ASN A 76 12.34 -12.68 -8.34
CA ASN A 76 13.80 -12.62 -8.48
C ASN A 76 14.49 -13.75 -7.69
N VAL A 77 14.03 -14.02 -6.45
CA VAL A 77 14.57 -15.11 -5.64
C VAL A 77 14.38 -16.47 -6.33
N VAL A 78 13.21 -16.72 -6.92
CA VAL A 78 12.95 -17.96 -7.66
C VAL A 78 13.85 -18.05 -8.89
N LEU A 79 13.99 -16.97 -9.65
CA LEU A 79 14.86 -16.93 -10.83
C LEU A 79 16.33 -17.20 -10.44
N ASP A 80 16.82 -16.61 -9.37
CA ASP A 80 18.18 -16.82 -8.88
C ASP A 80 18.38 -18.23 -8.33
N ALA A 81 17.37 -18.82 -7.70
CA ALA A 81 17.41 -20.22 -7.27
C ALA A 81 17.48 -21.17 -8.47
N VAL A 82 16.68 -20.93 -9.51
CA VAL A 82 16.71 -21.73 -10.75
C VAL A 82 18.06 -21.58 -11.45
N ARG A 83 18.62 -20.37 -11.55
CA ARG A 83 19.97 -20.15 -12.10
C ARG A 83 21.03 -20.96 -11.33
N LYS A 84 21.02 -20.90 -10.00
CA LYS A 84 21.93 -21.69 -9.17
C LYS A 84 21.78 -23.19 -9.38
N ILE A 85 20.56 -23.68 -9.57
CA ILE A 85 20.32 -25.10 -9.89
C ILE A 85 20.95 -25.43 -11.26
N ILE A 86 20.74 -24.59 -12.27
CA ILE A 86 21.33 -24.76 -13.61
C ILE A 86 22.86 -24.75 -13.52
N ASP A 87 23.45 -23.82 -12.76
CA ASP A 87 24.91 -23.71 -12.57
C ASP A 87 25.54 -24.93 -11.88
N THR A 88 24.74 -25.81 -11.25
CA THR A 88 25.26 -27.06 -10.65
C THR A 88 25.36 -28.24 -11.61
N PHE A 89 24.78 -28.14 -12.81
CA PHE A 89 24.91 -29.19 -13.82
C PHE A 89 26.24 -29.04 -14.57
N ASP A 90 26.77 -30.17 -15.07
CA ASP A 90 27.90 -30.13 -15.99
C ASP A 90 27.46 -29.44 -17.30
N ASP A 91 28.16 -28.35 -17.64
CA ASP A 91 27.84 -27.49 -18.78
C ASP A 91 27.79 -28.28 -20.09
N VAL A 92 28.69 -29.25 -20.25
CA VAL A 92 28.79 -30.07 -21.46
C VAL A 92 27.59 -31.02 -21.55
N ASP A 93 27.25 -31.75 -20.48
CA ASP A 93 26.12 -32.68 -20.47
C ASP A 93 24.76 -31.97 -20.62
N THR A 94 24.64 -30.78 -20.03
CA THR A 94 23.45 -29.91 -20.22
C THR A 94 23.34 -29.46 -21.67
N THR A 95 24.44 -29.01 -22.26
CA THR A 95 24.48 -28.60 -23.67
C THR A 95 24.06 -29.75 -24.59
N ILE A 96 24.55 -30.97 -24.35
CA ILE A 96 24.18 -32.15 -25.15
C ILE A 96 22.70 -32.51 -25.00
N SER A 97 22.15 -32.42 -23.79
CA SER A 97 20.72 -32.69 -23.55
C SER A 97 19.84 -31.70 -24.31
N VAL A 98 20.16 -30.40 -24.25
CA VAL A 98 19.45 -29.35 -24.98
C VAL A 98 19.59 -29.53 -26.50
N VAL A 99 20.78 -29.90 -26.98
CA VAL A 99 21.01 -30.18 -28.42
C VAL A 99 20.14 -31.35 -28.89
N ARG A 100 20.03 -32.42 -28.10
CA ARG A 100 19.18 -33.58 -28.44
C ARG A 100 17.70 -33.19 -28.56
N GLU A 101 17.19 -32.40 -27.62
CA GLU A 101 15.80 -31.88 -27.67
C GLU A 101 15.59 -30.93 -28.86
N ALA A 102 16.54 -30.02 -29.11
CA ALA A 102 16.46 -29.10 -30.23
C ALA A 102 16.45 -29.86 -31.57
N LEU A 103 17.31 -30.87 -31.74
CA LEU A 103 17.36 -31.72 -32.93
C LEU A 103 16.07 -32.54 -33.14
N GLN A 104 15.39 -32.97 -32.08
CA GLN A 104 14.06 -33.59 -32.19
C GLN A 104 13.04 -32.63 -32.82
N LEU A 105 13.06 -31.36 -32.40
CA LEU A 105 12.14 -30.33 -32.89
C LEU A 105 12.43 -29.90 -34.33
N VAL A 106 13.69 -29.95 -34.76
CA VAL A 106 14.12 -29.58 -36.12
C VAL A 106 14.46 -30.78 -37.01
N SER A 107 13.96 -31.98 -36.67
CA SER A 107 14.24 -33.26 -37.33
C SER A 107 13.97 -33.29 -38.84
N ASN A 108 13.24 -32.32 -39.40
CA ASN A 108 12.99 -32.20 -40.84
C ASN A 108 13.97 -31.25 -41.57
N GLN A 109 15.01 -30.74 -40.90
CA GLN A 109 16.01 -29.84 -41.48
C GLN A 109 17.29 -30.60 -41.84
N LYS A 110 17.80 -30.40 -43.07
CA LYS A 110 19.00 -31.09 -43.58
C LYS A 110 20.32 -30.59 -42.99
N GLN A 111 20.34 -29.41 -42.40
CA GLN A 111 21.54 -28.79 -41.86
C GLN A 111 21.20 -27.93 -40.65
N VAL A 112 21.94 -28.11 -39.56
CA VAL A 112 21.80 -27.35 -38.32
C VAL A 112 23.15 -26.74 -37.97
N ILE A 113 23.17 -25.46 -37.57
CA ILE A 113 24.35 -24.78 -37.08
C ILE A 113 24.20 -24.62 -35.57
N LEU A 114 25.10 -25.22 -34.81
CA LEU A 114 25.12 -25.11 -33.36
C LEU A 114 26.16 -24.07 -32.92
N HIS A 115 25.73 -23.10 -32.13
CA HIS A 115 26.60 -22.12 -31.48
C HIS A 115 26.77 -22.51 -30.02
N VAL A 116 28.01 -22.66 -29.56
CA VAL A 116 28.35 -22.99 -28.17
C VAL A 116 29.44 -22.07 -27.64
N HIS A 117 29.65 -22.10 -26.32
CA HIS A 117 30.77 -21.39 -25.70
C HIS A 117 32.11 -21.89 -26.28
N PRO A 118 33.10 -21.01 -26.57
CA PRO A 118 34.34 -21.41 -27.24
C PRO A 118 35.10 -22.55 -26.55
N GLU A 119 35.06 -22.59 -25.22
CA GLU A 119 35.74 -23.62 -24.43
C GLU A 119 35.07 -25.00 -24.53
N GLN A 120 33.78 -25.05 -24.85
CA GLN A 120 33.00 -26.29 -24.93
C GLN A 120 33.01 -26.92 -26.32
N VAL A 121 33.60 -26.26 -27.32
CA VAL A 121 33.54 -26.68 -28.74
C VAL A 121 34.09 -28.09 -28.95
N VAL A 122 35.16 -28.45 -28.25
CA VAL A 122 35.79 -29.78 -28.42
C VAL A 122 34.90 -30.87 -27.84
N ASP A 123 34.49 -30.71 -26.58
CA ASP A 123 33.70 -31.72 -25.85
C ASP A 123 32.30 -31.90 -26.45
N VAL A 124 31.65 -30.79 -26.85
CA VAL A 124 30.33 -30.84 -27.49
C VAL A 124 30.43 -31.50 -28.85
N ARG A 125 31.46 -31.22 -29.66
CA ARG A 125 31.60 -31.82 -30.98
C ARG A 125 31.74 -33.35 -30.91
N GLU A 126 32.49 -33.86 -29.94
CA GLU A 126 32.66 -35.30 -29.75
C GLU A 126 31.36 -35.99 -29.32
N LYS A 127 30.63 -35.39 -28.37
CA LYS A 127 29.37 -35.96 -27.87
C LYS A 127 28.19 -35.81 -28.85
N VAL A 128 28.10 -34.70 -29.58
CA VAL A 128 27.03 -34.47 -30.59
C VAL A 128 27.13 -35.45 -31.75
N ALA A 129 28.34 -35.90 -32.13
CA ALA A 129 28.50 -36.90 -33.18
C ALA A 129 27.76 -38.21 -32.86
N GLY A 130 27.73 -38.62 -31.58
CA GLY A 130 26.94 -39.78 -31.12
C GLY A 130 25.44 -39.51 -31.03
N VAL A 131 25.03 -38.26 -30.80
CA VAL A 131 23.60 -37.88 -30.83
C VAL A 131 23.08 -37.89 -32.26
N LEU A 132 23.84 -37.38 -33.23
CA LEU A 132 23.45 -37.35 -34.65
C LEU A 132 23.26 -38.75 -35.24
N SER A 133 23.98 -39.77 -34.77
CA SER A 133 23.75 -41.15 -35.20
C SER A 133 22.42 -41.73 -34.75
N ASP A 134 21.75 -41.12 -33.76
CA ASP A 134 20.43 -41.54 -33.26
C ASP A 134 19.27 -40.92 -34.08
N PHE A 135 19.54 -39.97 -34.98
CA PHE A 135 18.52 -39.27 -35.77
C PHE A 135 18.66 -39.61 -37.27
N PRO A 136 17.56 -40.02 -37.95
CA PRO A 136 17.57 -40.44 -39.36
C PRO A 136 17.72 -39.28 -40.36
#